data_AF-A0A9E2L627-F1
#
_entry.id   AF-A0A9E2L627-F1
#
_cell.length_a   1.000
_cell.length_b   1.000
_cell.length_c   1.000
_cell.angle_alpha   90.00
_cell.angle_beta   90.00
_cell.angle_gamma   90.00
#
_symmetry.space_group_name_H-M   'P 1'
#
loop_
_entity.id
_entity.type
_entity.pdbx_description
1 polymer ?
#
loop_
_entity_poly.entity_id
_entity_poly.type
_entity_poly.pdbx_seq_one_letter_code
_entity_poly.pdbx_strand_id
1 'polypeptide(L)'
;MRIKRSWILFLLFCWLCPVGVQPQTSYTDRIIYLKPGKASLQNWMQWIEQKQGITLSYNTSLLDLNEQISFGEADTLTVAQL
;
A
#
# COMPACT_ATOMS: atom_id res chain seq x y z
N MET A 1 -32.58 40.11 -11.81
CA MET A 1 -31.98 38.97 -12.55
C MET A 1 -32.80 37.72 -12.25
N ARG A 2 -33.60 37.22 -13.21
CA ARG A 2 -34.47 36.05 -13.00
C ARG A 2 -33.68 34.81 -13.39
N ILE A 3 -33.08 34.13 -12.42
CA ILE A 3 -32.36 32.88 -12.64
C ILE A 3 -33.36 31.88 -13.24
N LYS A 4 -33.14 31.48 -14.50
CA LYS A 4 -34.05 30.55 -15.19
C LYS A 4 -34.00 29.22 -14.45
N ARG A 5 -35.16 28.68 -14.06
CA ARG A 5 -35.31 27.41 -13.33
C ARG A 5 -34.57 26.23 -13.98
N SER A 6 -34.33 26.32 -15.30
CA SER A 6 -33.51 25.39 -16.09
C SER A 6 -32.02 25.36 -15.71
N TRP A 7 -31.44 26.49 -15.28
CA TRP A 7 -30.04 26.56 -14.82
C TRP A 7 -29.82 25.86 -13.47
N ILE A 8 -30.83 25.91 -12.59
CA ILE A 8 -30.77 25.24 -11.28
C ILE A 8 -30.76 23.72 -11.45
N LEU A 9 -31.53 23.20 -12.41
CA LEU A 9 -31.54 21.78 -12.73
C LEU A 9 -30.22 21.31 -13.35
N PHE A 10 -29.58 22.14 -14.17
CA PHE A 10 -28.27 21.85 -14.75
C PHE A 10 -27.18 21.76 -13.68
N LEU A 11 -27.19 22.67 -12.69
CA LEU A 11 -26.25 22.64 -11.56
C LEU A 11 -26.47 21.44 -10.63
N LEU A 12 -27.72 21.06 -10.35
CA LEU A 12 -28.06 19.85 -9.60
C LEU A 12 -27.58 18.58 -10.31
N PHE A 13 -27.67 18.54 -11.65
CA PHE A 13 -27.22 17.41 -12.44
C PHE A 13 -25.70 17.25 -12.43
N CYS A 14 -24.94 18.35 -12.45
CA CYS A 14 -23.48 18.33 -12.32
C CYS A 14 -23.00 17.87 -10.93
N TRP A 15 -23.81 18.04 -9.88
CA TRP A 15 -23.50 17.57 -8.52
C TRP A 15 -23.79 16.08 -8.29
N LEU A 16 -24.54 15.44 -9.19
CA LEU A 16 -24.92 14.03 -9.09
C LEU A 16 -23.97 13.08 -9.81
N CYS A 17 -22.93 13.58 -10.46
CA CYS A 17 -21.84 12.73 -10.93
C CYS A 17 -20.95 12.39 -9.71
N PRO A 18 -20.93 11.15 -9.20
CA PRO A 18 -19.81 10.74 -8.40
C PRO A 18 -18.58 10.87 -9.30
N VAL A 19 -17.77 11.88 -9.05
CA VAL A 19 -16.40 11.91 -9.56
C VAL A 19 -15.73 10.73 -8.87
N GLY A 20 -15.87 9.55 -9.47
CA GLY A 20 -15.14 8.36 -9.12
C GLY A 20 -13.69 8.62 -9.46
N VAL A 21 -13.03 9.41 -8.61
CA VAL A 21 -11.57 9.46 -8.56
C VAL A 21 -11.18 8.09 -8.02
N GLN A 22 -11.08 7.10 -8.91
CA GLN A 22 -10.29 5.92 -8.60
C GLN A 22 -8.89 6.45 -8.33
N PRO A 23 -8.30 6.19 -7.15
CA PRO A 23 -6.93 6.57 -6.91
C PRO A 23 -6.11 5.88 -8.00
N GLN A 24 -5.53 6.68 -8.89
CA GLN A 24 -4.46 6.20 -9.75
C GLN A 24 -3.40 5.72 -8.79
N THR A 25 -3.25 4.41 -8.66
CA THR A 25 -2.16 3.80 -7.93
C THR A 25 -0.90 4.20 -8.70
N SER A 26 -0.29 5.31 -8.29
CA SER A 26 1.07 5.64 -8.68
C SER A 26 1.90 4.42 -8.29
N TYR A 27 2.38 3.69 -9.28
CA TYR A 27 3.25 2.53 -9.14
C TYR A 27 4.63 3.02 -8.70
N THR A 28 4.68 3.57 -7.50
CA THR A 28 5.91 4.04 -6.87
C THR A 28 6.61 2.83 -6.29
N ASP A 29 7.84 2.58 -6.73
CA ASP A 29 8.75 1.62 -6.10
C ASP A 29 8.67 1.76 -4.58
N ARG A 30 8.21 0.71 -3.91
CA ARG A 30 8.00 0.75 -2.47
C ARG A 30 9.32 0.45 -1.78
N ILE A 31 9.94 1.50 -1.24
CA ILE A 31 11.15 1.39 -0.43
C ILE A 31 10.76 0.97 0.99
N ILE A 32 11.31 -0.15 1.46
CA ILE A 32 11.16 -0.63 2.83
C ILE A 32 12.45 -0.35 3.59
N TYR A 33 12.38 0.46 4.64
CA TYR A 33 13.51 0.73 5.53
C TYR A 33 13.63 -0.37 6.60
N LEU A 34 14.62 -1.26 6.46
CA LEU A 34 14.92 -2.24 7.51
C LEU A 34 15.61 -1.54 8.68
N LYS A 35 14.99 -1.68 9.85
CA LYS A 35 15.61 -1.27 11.09
C LYS A 35 16.64 -2.34 11.50
N PRO A 36 17.81 -1.96 12.05
CA PRO A 36 18.71 -2.92 12.67
C PRO A 36 17.99 -3.69 13.78
N GLY A 37 18.19 -4.99 13.82
CA GLY A 37 17.51 -5.84 14.80
C GLY A 37 17.62 -7.32 14.48
N LYS A 38 17.28 -8.13 15.47
CA LYS A 38 17.18 -9.59 15.37
C LYS A 38 15.74 -10.01 15.67
N ALA A 39 15.13 -10.74 14.75
CA ALA A 39 13.79 -11.28 14.91
C ALA A 39 13.64 -12.58 14.09
N SER A 40 12.59 -13.36 14.35
CA SER A 40 12.27 -14.50 13.50
C SER A 40 11.87 -14.04 12.10
N LEU A 41 12.07 -14.90 11.10
CA LEU A 41 11.63 -14.65 9.73
C LEU A 41 10.13 -14.30 9.67
N GLN A 42 9.31 -14.99 10.46
CA GLN A 42 7.88 -14.68 10.60
C GLN A 42 7.63 -13.23 11.04
N ASN A 43 8.35 -12.76 12.06
CA ASN A 43 8.17 -11.41 12.59
C ASN A 43 8.60 -10.36 11.56
N TRP A 44 9.66 -10.64 10.80
CA TRP A 44 10.08 -9.78 9.70
C TRP A 44 9.02 -9.69 8.60
N MET A 45 8.47 -10.83 8.17
CA MET A 45 7.40 -10.88 7.17
C MET A 45 6.16 -10.11 7.62
N GLN A 46 5.68 -10.36 8.85
CA GLN A 46 4.54 -9.63 9.42
C GLN A 46 4.79 -8.12 9.50
N TRP A 47 6.00 -7.72 9.88
CA TRP A 47 6.38 -6.32 9.91
C TRP A 47 6.36 -5.69 8.51
N ILE A 48 6.85 -6.39 7.48
CA ILE A 48 6.77 -5.94 6.07
C ILE A 48 5.31 -5.78 5.64
N GLU A 49 4.47 -6.79 5.89
CA GLU A 49 3.04 -6.76 5.57
C GLU A 49 2.33 -5.57 6.19
N GLN A 50 2.58 -5.32 7.49
CA GLN A 50 2.00 -4.18 8.21
C GLN A 50 2.50 -2.84 7.69
N LYS A 51 3.79 -2.70 7.38
CA LYS A 51 4.37 -1.44 6.88
C LYS A 51 3.94 -1.11 5.47
N GLN A 52 3.73 -2.12 4.64
CA GLN A 52 3.37 -1.95 3.24
C GLN A 52 1.87 -2.07 2.99
N GLY A 53 1.08 -2.55 3.96
CA GLY A 53 -0.34 -2.83 3.75
C GLY A 53 -0.55 -3.88 2.65
N ILE A 54 0.33 -4.89 2.60
CA ILE A 54 0.28 -6.01 1.64
C ILE A 54 0.15 -7.32 2.39
N THR A 55 -0.21 -8.38 1.67
CA THR A 55 -0.10 -9.76 2.15
C THR A 55 0.94 -10.47 1.31
N LEU A 56 1.94 -11.05 1.96
CA LEU A 56 2.97 -11.83 1.30
C LEU A 56 2.44 -13.25 1.08
N SER A 57 2.63 -13.78 -0.13
CA SER A 57 2.36 -15.19 -0.42
C SER A 57 3.70 -15.91 -0.54
N TYR A 58 3.93 -16.90 0.31
CA TYR A 58 5.16 -17.68 0.32
C TYR A 58 4.86 -19.13 0.70
N ASN A 59 5.71 -20.04 0.23
CA ASN A 59 5.59 -21.46 0.54
C ASN A 59 6.24 -21.76 1.90
N THR A 60 5.43 -22.07 2.90
CA THR A 60 5.88 -22.36 4.28
C THR A 60 6.67 -23.66 4.40
N SER A 61 6.59 -24.57 3.42
CA SER A 61 7.40 -25.80 3.41
C SER A 61 8.85 -25.55 2.98
N LEU A 62 9.14 -24.39 2.37
CA LEU A 62 10.47 -24.02 1.88
C LEU A 62 11.19 -23.01 2.79
N LEU A 63 10.50 -22.46 3.79
CA LEU A 63 11.01 -21.39 4.65
C LEU A 63 10.83 -21.77 6.11
N ASP A 64 11.91 -21.72 6.90
CA ASP A 64 11.81 -21.84 8.35
C ASP A 64 11.42 -20.50 8.96
N LEU A 65 10.14 -20.38 9.30
CA LEU A 65 9.58 -19.16 9.88
C LEU A 65 10.14 -18.81 11.27
N ASN A 66 10.73 -19.79 11.97
CA ASN A 66 11.35 -19.60 13.28
C ASN A 66 12.82 -19.21 13.19
N GLU A 67 13.41 -19.26 11.99
CA GLU A 67 14.80 -18.87 11.77
C GLU A 67 15.03 -17.42 12.23
N GLN A 68 16.09 -17.22 13.00
CA GLN A 68 16.45 -15.91 13.54
C GLN A 68 17.28 -15.13 12.54
N ILE A 69 16.70 -14.06 11.99
CA ILE A 69 17.35 -13.18 11.02
C ILE A 69 17.75 -11.89 11.70
N SER A 70 19.01 -11.49 11.52
CA SER A 70 19.56 -10.26 12.05
C SER A 70 20.11 -9.35 10.95
N PHE A 71 19.68 -8.09 10.95
CA PHE A 71 20.27 -7.03 10.14
C PHE A 71 21.15 -6.18 11.05
N GLY A 72 22.45 -6.13 10.73
CA GLY A 72 23.45 -5.40 11.52
C GLY A 72 23.42 -3.89 11.30
N GLU A 73 22.94 -3.44 10.13
CA GLU A 73 22.86 -2.04 9.75
C GLU A 73 21.48 -1.73 9.17
N ALA A 74 21.13 -0.44 9.14
CA ALA A 74 19.90 -0.01 8.51
C ALA A 74 20.07 -0.12 6.99
N ASP A 75 19.12 -0.75 6.32
CA ASP A 75 19.18 -0.99 4.88
C ASP A 75 17.81 -0.71 4.24
N THR A 76 17.79 -0.64 2.91
CA THR A 76 16.58 -0.41 2.12
C THR A 76 16.33 -1.55 1.15
N LEU A 77 15.18 -2.21 1.30
CA LEU A 77 14.69 -3.17 0.30
C LEU A 77 13.80 -2.44 -0.70
N THR A 78 14.09 -2.62 -1.99
CA THR A 78 13.22 -2.20 -3.08
C THR A 78 12.41 -3.40 -3.54
N VAL A 79 11.08 -3.35 -3.38
CA VAL A 79 10.21 -4.41 -3.86
C VAL A 79 9.82 -4.11 -5.30
N ALA A 80 10.46 -4.80 -6.25
CA ALA A 80 10.02 -4.82 -7.63
C ALA A 80 8.83 -5.78 -7.78
N GLN A 81 7.73 -5.33 -8.36
CA GLN A 81 6.66 -6.25 -8.77
C GLN A 81 7.07 -6.93 -10.07
N LEU A 82 7.18 -8.27 -10.04
CA LEU A 82 7.33 -9.14 -11.21
C LEU A 82 5.98 -9.31 -11.94
#